data_AF-A0A1F9ZAM4-F1
#
_entry.id   AF-A0A1F9ZAM4-F1
#
_cell.length_a   1.000
_cell.length_b   1.000
_cell.length_c   1.000
_cell.angle_alpha   90.00
_cell.angle_beta   90.00
_cell.angle_gamma   90.00
#
_symmetry.space_group_name_H-M   'P 1'
#
loop_
_entity.id
_entity.type
_entity.pdbx_description
1 polymer ?
#
loop_
_entity_poly.entity_id
_entity_poly.type
_entity_poly.pdbx_seq_one_letter_code
_entity_poly.pdbx_strand_id
1 'polypeptide(L)'
;MTRRDLSSLAEDLGLDPRAHADSGSLLSALLASPGIEAAVDAVERLRLEGRLNRLRAGPLRDLGRRHGVPVEGRTKAEIVSELLAAPASRILIGGDARGGRGKGAERPAGATVHEDIERLRSLLETARTRFEDRKILSSIETVREAIRLAERAPEPLRRACWSYALLGARSLLEPCDPEDPEVGAAWDLFGEVRDLYDSGRRSQDAILERLLARSLASYEGAASRLRDELSRVRDAIREAANVGASIAVAEDAWRRAGDRLDRGDLREARDELGAASRSSEEARARLVRDVEDALLSAEDHISLARNVGANVDEAVSVLGQARAAVLDSDYFRAGDFVKRAERLAMQGQQLQIGRAMEIRQSQLDRASAIIAGAEPLVIEGESYGINVTEARVLLRQARDVLARGDYVAGFTFARNAEEAAHRLLPSIEDERRRRGILKPSKGICGACGSDRLHYFDDGWGRCLDCRGTFRWRAPLGIVERVRGLLGT
;
A
#
# COMPACT_ATOMS: atom_id res chain seq x y z
N MET A 1 -3.13 -0.12 59.68
CA MET A 1 -4.04 0.04 60.82
C MET A 1 -3.22 0.49 62.02
N THR A 2 -3.68 1.47 62.79
CA THR A 2 -2.99 1.86 64.03
C THR A 2 -3.26 0.83 65.13
N ARG A 3 -2.40 0.73 66.17
CA ARG A 3 -2.64 -0.19 67.31
C ARG A 3 -4.01 0.02 67.95
N ARG A 4 -4.52 1.26 67.94
CA ARG A 4 -5.85 1.63 68.42
C ARG A 4 -6.97 1.00 67.59
N ASP A 5 -6.82 0.95 66.27
CA ASP A 5 -7.79 0.31 65.37
C ASP A 5 -7.82 -1.21 65.59
N LEU A 6 -6.65 -1.82 65.81
CA LEU A 6 -6.52 -3.25 66.11
C LEU A 6 -7.14 -3.60 67.48
N SER A 7 -6.97 -2.75 68.49
CA SER A 7 -7.59 -2.96 69.81
C SER A 7 -9.12 -2.85 69.76
N SER A 8 -9.67 -1.90 69.00
CA SER A 8 -11.12 -1.79 68.80
C SER A 8 -11.68 -3.04 68.10
N LEU A 9 -11.01 -3.52 67.04
CA LEU A 9 -11.40 -4.73 66.31
C LEU A 9 -11.33 -5.99 67.19
N ALA A 10 -10.37 -6.04 68.11
CA ALA A 10 -10.22 -7.15 69.04
C ALA A 10 -11.34 -7.15 70.10
N GLU A 11 -11.71 -6.00 70.65
CA GLU A 11 -12.83 -5.86 71.57
C GLU A 11 -14.16 -6.29 70.93
N ASP A 12 -14.41 -5.89 69.67
CA ASP A 12 -15.60 -6.26 68.91
C ASP A 12 -15.69 -7.77 68.60
N LEU A 13 -14.54 -8.45 68.51
CA LEU A 13 -14.42 -9.90 68.33
C LEU A 13 -14.32 -10.68 69.66
N GLY A 14 -14.45 -10.02 70.80
CA GLY A 14 -14.38 -10.64 72.14
C GLY A 14 -12.97 -11.07 72.56
N LEU A 15 -11.92 -10.55 71.92
CA LEU A 15 -10.52 -10.79 72.23
C LEU A 15 -9.99 -9.67 73.15
N ASP A 16 -9.28 -10.02 74.23
CA ASP A 16 -8.65 -9.03 75.11
C ASP A 16 -7.38 -8.45 74.46
N PRO A 17 -7.37 -7.16 74.05
CA PRO A 17 -6.21 -6.56 73.39
C PRO A 17 -4.98 -6.47 74.31
N ARG A 18 -5.17 -6.54 75.63
CA ARG A 18 -4.09 -6.46 76.63
C ARG A 18 -3.36 -7.78 76.82
N ALA A 19 -3.94 -8.88 76.37
CA ALA A 19 -3.29 -10.19 76.35
C ALA A 19 -2.19 -10.30 75.27
N HIS A 20 -2.07 -9.29 74.38
CA HIS A 20 -1.12 -9.27 73.28
C HIS A 20 -0.07 -8.15 73.45
N ALA A 21 1.20 -8.56 73.51
CA ALA A 21 2.32 -7.67 73.85
C ALA A 21 2.56 -6.58 72.80
N ASP A 22 2.38 -6.90 71.52
CA ASP A 22 2.65 -6.01 70.40
C ASP A 22 1.54 -6.05 69.33
N SER A 23 1.62 -5.12 68.37
CA SER A 23 0.63 -5.05 67.28
C SER A 23 0.67 -6.27 66.37
N GLY A 24 1.79 -7.01 66.30
CA GLY A 24 1.92 -8.21 65.48
C GLY A 24 1.19 -9.41 66.07
N SER A 25 1.36 -9.65 67.38
CA SER A 25 0.67 -10.71 68.12
C SER A 25 -0.84 -10.49 68.20
N LEU A 26 -1.28 -9.24 68.31
CA LEU A 26 -2.70 -8.89 68.23
C LEU A 26 -3.27 -9.12 66.82
N LEU A 27 -2.52 -8.76 65.78
CA LEU A 27 -2.92 -8.97 64.38
C LEU A 27 -3.06 -10.47 64.06
N SER A 28 -2.12 -11.31 64.53
CA SER A 28 -2.18 -12.76 64.34
C SER A 28 -3.38 -13.40 65.05
N ALA A 29 -3.71 -12.93 66.26
CA ALA A 29 -4.88 -13.41 67.00
C ALA A 29 -6.20 -12.99 66.33
N LEU A 30 -6.24 -11.77 65.81
CA LEU A 30 -7.35 -11.26 65.01
C LEU A 30 -7.57 -12.11 63.75
N LEU A 31 -6.51 -12.38 62.97
CA LEU A 31 -6.58 -13.19 61.74
C LEU A 31 -7.00 -14.64 61.97
N ALA A 32 -6.81 -15.16 63.19
CA ALA A 32 -7.24 -16.49 63.57
C ALA A 32 -8.71 -16.54 64.08
N SER A 33 -9.37 -15.39 64.26
CA SER A 33 -10.73 -15.33 64.81
C SER A 33 -11.80 -15.55 63.73
N PRO A 34 -12.72 -16.52 63.91
CA PRO A 34 -13.84 -16.70 63.00
C PRO A 34 -14.75 -15.47 63.04
N GLY A 35 -14.92 -14.80 61.90
CA GLY A 35 -15.69 -13.55 61.78
C GLY A 35 -14.85 -12.28 61.60
N ILE A 36 -13.52 -12.40 61.48
CA ILE A 36 -12.67 -11.23 61.19
C ILE A 36 -13.07 -10.50 59.91
N GLU A 37 -13.49 -11.19 58.85
CA GLU A 37 -13.94 -10.54 57.62
C GLU A 37 -15.14 -9.60 57.89
N ALA A 38 -16.13 -10.07 58.65
CA ALA A 38 -17.29 -9.26 59.02
C ALA A 38 -16.92 -8.08 59.95
N ALA A 39 -15.96 -8.27 60.85
CA ALA A 39 -15.48 -7.22 61.74
C ALA A 39 -14.61 -6.18 60.99
N VAL A 40 -13.77 -6.61 60.04
CA VAL A 40 -12.99 -5.74 59.18
C VAL A 40 -13.92 -4.92 58.30
N ASP A 41 -14.95 -5.53 57.71
CA ASP A 41 -15.98 -4.82 56.95
C ASP A 41 -16.74 -3.80 57.81
N ALA A 42 -17.07 -4.15 59.07
CA ALA A 42 -17.73 -3.24 60.00
C ALA A 42 -16.83 -2.04 60.36
N VAL A 43 -15.54 -2.27 60.62
CA VAL A 43 -14.57 -1.21 60.93
C VAL A 43 -14.26 -0.35 59.71
N GLU A 44 -14.16 -0.93 58.51
CA GLU A 44 -14.01 -0.19 57.27
C GLU A 44 -15.25 0.67 56.98
N ARG A 45 -16.45 0.14 57.24
CA ARG A 45 -17.71 0.88 57.11
C ARG A 45 -17.79 2.05 58.09
N LEU A 46 -17.44 1.85 59.37
CA LEU A 46 -17.37 2.92 60.37
C LEU A 46 -16.33 4.00 59.99
N ARG A 47 -15.19 3.58 59.43
CA ARG A 47 -14.13 4.50 59.00
C ARG A 47 -14.55 5.31 57.77
N LEU A 48 -15.21 4.68 56.81
CA LEU A 48 -15.80 5.32 55.64
C LEU A 48 -16.89 6.31 56.06
N GLU A 49 -17.78 5.91 56.97
CA GLU A 49 -18.82 6.77 57.53
C GLU A 49 -18.22 8.00 58.22
N GLY A 50 -17.20 7.81 59.07
CA GLY A 50 -16.48 8.91 59.71
C GLY A 50 -15.81 9.87 58.73
N ARG A 51 -15.30 9.36 57.59
CA ARG A 51 -14.71 10.20 56.53
C ARG A 51 -15.76 10.97 55.75
N LEU A 52 -16.86 10.31 55.36
CA LEU A 52 -17.96 10.94 54.64
C LEU A 52 -18.65 12.01 55.49
N ASN A 53 -18.84 11.77 56.79
CA ASN A 53 -19.40 12.75 57.72
C ASN A 53 -18.52 13.99 57.91
N ARG A 54 -17.21 13.91 57.68
CA ARG A 54 -16.30 15.08 57.71
C ARG A 54 -16.35 15.94 56.44
N LEU A 55 -16.90 15.44 55.34
CA LEU A 55 -17.03 16.22 54.10
C LEU A 55 -18.10 17.31 54.23
N ARG A 56 -17.86 18.44 53.58
CA ARG A 56 -18.88 19.50 53.40
C ARG A 56 -19.93 19.04 52.40
N ALA A 57 -21.13 19.64 52.43
CA ALA A 57 -22.25 19.25 51.59
C ALA A 57 -21.96 19.31 50.08
N GLY A 58 -21.12 20.25 49.62
CA GLY A 58 -20.73 20.35 48.21
C GLY A 58 -19.94 19.14 47.70
N PRO A 59 -18.77 18.82 48.28
CA PRO A 59 -18.00 17.62 47.92
C PRO A 59 -18.76 16.30 48.07
N LEU A 60 -19.62 16.19 49.08
CA LEU A 60 -20.45 14.99 49.27
C LEU A 60 -21.46 14.79 48.14
N ARG A 61 -22.08 15.89 47.66
CA ARG A 61 -22.99 15.84 46.50
C ARG A 61 -22.26 15.56 45.20
N ASP A 62 -21.04 16.08 45.02
CA ASP A 62 -20.24 15.76 43.84
C ASP A 62 -19.86 14.26 43.81
N LEU A 63 -19.50 13.72 44.97
CA LEU A 63 -19.23 12.29 45.15
C LEU A 63 -20.50 11.46 44.87
N GLY A 64 -21.66 11.89 45.38
CA GLY A 64 -22.94 11.26 45.11
C GLY A 64 -23.27 11.19 43.61
N ARG A 65 -23.12 12.31 42.88
CA ARG A 65 -23.35 12.33 41.42
C ARG A 65 -22.44 11.37 40.66
N ARG A 66 -21.15 11.33 41.01
CA ARG A 66 -20.16 10.46 40.35
C ARG A 66 -20.44 8.98 40.56
N HIS A 67 -21.03 8.62 41.70
CA HIS A 67 -21.37 7.24 42.04
C HIS A 67 -22.84 6.90 41.82
N GLY A 68 -23.58 7.73 41.07
CA GLY A 68 -24.98 7.46 40.73
C GLY A 68 -25.95 7.53 41.91
N VAL A 69 -25.54 8.14 43.03
CA VAL A 69 -26.39 8.36 44.20
C VAL A 69 -27.23 9.62 43.97
N PRO A 70 -28.57 9.56 44.13
CA PRO A 70 -29.43 10.73 43.99
C PRO A 70 -29.13 11.76 45.10
N VAL A 71 -28.76 12.98 44.69
CA VAL A 71 -28.31 14.04 45.62
C VAL A 71 -29.28 15.23 45.75
N GLU A 72 -30.29 15.32 44.91
CA GLU A 72 -31.24 16.44 44.91
C GLU A 72 -32.33 16.23 45.97
N GLY A 73 -32.58 17.27 46.79
CA GLY A 73 -33.57 17.26 47.86
C GLY A 73 -33.16 16.50 49.14
N ARG A 74 -31.98 15.87 49.18
CA ARG A 74 -31.58 14.99 50.28
C ARG A 74 -30.69 15.63 51.33
N THR A 75 -30.84 15.17 52.57
CA THR A 75 -30.02 15.62 53.70
C THR A 75 -28.62 15.02 53.64
N LYS A 76 -27.67 15.65 54.35
CA LYS A 76 -26.28 15.17 54.39
C LYS A 76 -26.20 13.71 54.88
N ALA A 77 -26.99 13.35 55.88
CA ALA A 77 -27.02 12.00 56.45
C ALA A 77 -27.55 10.96 55.46
N GLU A 78 -28.59 11.29 54.68
CA GLU A 78 -29.14 10.41 53.64
C GLU A 78 -28.13 10.11 52.53
N ILE A 79 -27.38 11.13 52.09
CA ILE A 79 -26.35 10.95 51.05
C ILE A 79 -25.19 10.08 51.57
N VAL A 80 -24.79 10.26 52.84
CA VAL A 80 -23.77 9.40 53.47
C VAL A 80 -24.25 7.95 53.57
N SER A 81 -25.50 7.74 54.01
CA SER A 81 -26.06 6.39 54.17
C SER A 81 -26.14 5.63 52.84
N GLU A 82 -26.56 6.29 51.76
CA GLU A 82 -26.62 5.64 50.44
C GLU A 82 -25.25 5.42 49.81
N LEU A 83 -24.29 6.32 50.03
CA LEU A 83 -22.90 6.10 49.62
C LEU A 83 -22.26 4.91 50.35
N LEU A 84 -22.70 4.60 51.57
CA LEU A 84 -22.27 3.42 52.33
C LEU A 84 -22.98 2.13 51.91
N ALA A 85 -24.12 2.22 51.21
CA ALA A 85 -24.90 1.09 50.71
C ALA A 85 -24.57 0.73 49.26
N ALA A 86 -23.88 1.60 48.53
CA ALA A 86 -23.41 1.33 47.17
C ALA A 86 -22.36 0.18 47.16
N PRO A 87 -22.41 -0.75 46.20
CA PRO A 87 -21.53 -1.92 46.17
C PRO A 87 -20.06 -1.51 46.17
N ALA A 88 -19.40 -1.83 47.28
CA ALA A 88 -18.05 -1.43 47.62
C ALA A 88 -17.01 -2.14 46.73
N SER A 89 -16.57 -1.46 45.67
CA SER A 89 -15.26 -1.73 45.03
C SER A 89 -14.64 -0.52 44.32
N ARG A 90 -15.21 0.70 44.45
CA ARG A 90 -14.73 1.89 43.73
C ARG A 90 -14.64 3.20 44.51
N ILE A 91 -14.79 3.20 45.84
CA ILE A 91 -14.67 4.41 46.67
C ILE A 91 -13.34 4.46 47.46
N LEU A 92 -12.47 3.44 47.34
CA LEU A 92 -11.19 3.39 48.06
C LEU A 92 -10.00 3.06 47.15
N ILE A 93 -9.57 4.04 46.35
CA ILE A 93 -8.13 4.27 46.10
C ILE A 93 -7.90 5.77 46.22
N GLY A 94 -6.90 6.15 47.01
CA GLY A 94 -6.59 7.54 47.33
C GLY A 94 -6.41 8.41 46.07
N GLY A 95 -7.05 9.56 46.05
CA GLY A 95 -6.87 10.56 45.00
C GLY A 95 -7.75 11.79 45.17
N ASP A 96 -9.06 11.61 45.35
CA ASP A 96 -9.99 12.68 44.92
C ASP A 96 -10.67 13.47 46.05
N ALA A 97 -9.99 13.63 47.19
CA ALA A 97 -10.41 14.55 48.25
C ALA A 97 -9.59 15.86 48.30
N ARG A 98 -8.99 16.28 47.18
CA ARG A 98 -8.41 17.63 47.02
C ARG A 98 -8.92 18.29 45.74
N GLY A 99 -10.20 18.62 45.76
CA GLY A 99 -10.79 19.57 44.81
C GLY A 99 -10.19 20.96 45.00
N GLY A 100 -9.51 21.44 43.97
CA GLY A 100 -9.36 22.86 43.61
C GLY A 100 -8.80 23.80 44.67
N ARG A 101 -7.48 24.01 44.67
CA ARG A 101 -6.88 25.31 45.02
C ARG A 101 -5.76 25.66 44.04
N GLY A 102 -6.17 26.16 42.89
CA GLY A 102 -5.40 27.22 42.23
C GLY A 102 -5.58 28.51 43.03
N LYS A 103 -4.48 29.28 43.11
CA LYS A 103 -4.26 30.52 43.88
C LYS A 103 -3.81 30.32 45.33
N GLY A 104 -2.62 30.88 45.58
CA GLY A 104 -1.86 30.95 46.83
C GLY A 104 -2.57 30.47 48.08
N ALA A 105 -2.25 29.25 48.53
CA ALA A 105 -2.61 28.79 49.84
C ALA A 105 -1.33 28.78 50.69
N GLU A 106 -1.22 29.79 51.54
CA GLU A 106 -0.34 29.75 52.69
C GLU A 106 -0.53 28.44 53.47
N ARG A 107 0.62 27.92 53.92
CA ARG A 107 0.84 26.72 54.72
C ARG A 107 -0.20 26.59 55.85
N PRO A 108 -0.85 25.42 56.08
CA PRO A 108 -1.44 25.17 57.38
C PRO A 108 -0.30 25.07 58.39
N ALA A 109 -0.22 26.04 59.29
CA ALA A 109 0.67 26.02 60.44
C ALA A 109 0.33 24.80 61.30
N GLY A 110 1.15 23.74 61.24
CA GLY A 110 0.95 22.52 62.02
C GLY A 110 1.53 21.23 61.44
N ALA A 111 2.00 21.19 60.19
CA ALA A 111 2.65 19.99 59.64
C ALA A 111 3.95 19.70 60.42
N THR A 112 4.04 18.50 60.99
CA THR A 112 5.23 18.08 61.74
C THR A 112 6.34 17.67 60.77
N VAL A 113 7.60 17.86 61.15
CA VAL A 113 8.78 17.42 60.35
C VAL A 113 8.69 15.93 59.99
N HIS A 114 8.04 15.13 60.82
CA HIS A 114 7.80 13.71 60.58
C HIS A 114 6.82 13.45 59.42
N GLU A 115 5.70 14.16 59.36
CA GLU A 115 4.72 14.05 58.28
C GLU A 115 5.31 14.47 56.93
N ASP A 116 6.16 15.51 56.91
CA ASP A 116 6.87 15.96 55.71
C ASP A 116 7.85 14.88 55.19
N ILE A 117 8.53 14.16 56.10
CA ILE A 117 9.45 13.06 55.74
C ILE A 117 8.70 11.85 55.19
N GLU A 118 7.57 11.45 55.79
CA GLU A 118 6.75 10.35 55.28
C GLU A 118 6.18 10.67 53.90
N ARG A 119 5.67 11.89 53.71
CA ARG A 119 5.20 12.36 52.41
C ARG A 119 6.31 12.37 51.38
N LEU A 120 7.51 12.82 51.75
CA LEU A 120 8.68 12.82 50.86
C LEU A 120 9.04 11.40 50.40
N ARG A 121 9.04 10.42 51.32
CA ARG A 121 9.28 9.00 50.98
C ARG A 121 8.23 8.46 50.01
N SER A 122 6.95 8.77 50.27
CA SER A 122 5.86 8.37 49.39
C SER A 122 5.98 8.98 47.98
N LEU A 123 6.37 10.25 47.89
CA LEU A 123 6.61 10.92 46.61
C LEU A 123 7.79 10.31 45.86
N LEU A 124 8.89 9.98 46.55
CA LEU A 124 10.04 9.34 45.93
C LEU A 124 9.73 7.93 45.41
N GLU A 125 8.96 7.15 46.17
CA GLU A 125 8.51 5.83 45.71
C GLU A 125 7.58 5.96 44.50
N THR A 126 6.64 6.92 44.54
CA THR A 126 5.75 7.21 43.41
C THR A 126 6.54 7.65 42.17
N ALA A 127 7.55 8.50 42.35
CA ALA A 127 8.43 8.95 41.28
C ALA A 127 9.20 7.79 40.67
N ARG A 128 9.71 6.87 41.51
CA ARG A 128 10.40 5.66 41.09
C ARG A 128 9.48 4.76 40.26
N THR A 129 8.31 4.40 40.77
CA THR A 129 7.36 3.56 40.02
C THR A 129 6.99 4.20 38.67
N ARG A 130 6.76 5.51 38.64
CA ARG A 130 6.48 6.23 37.38
C ARG A 130 7.66 6.21 36.42
N PHE A 131 8.89 6.29 36.93
CA PHE A 131 10.09 6.21 36.11
C PHE A 131 10.27 4.80 35.53
N GLU A 132 10.09 3.75 36.34
CA GLU A 132 10.12 2.34 35.92
C GLU A 132 9.04 2.05 34.87
N ASP A 133 7.84 2.63 35.03
CA ASP A 133 6.73 2.61 34.06
C ASP A 133 6.99 3.44 32.78
N ARG A 134 8.17 4.07 32.63
CA ARG A 134 8.50 5.03 31.55
C ARG A 134 7.62 6.28 31.47
N LYS A 135 6.88 6.61 32.53
CA LYS A 135 6.10 7.85 32.65
C LYS A 135 6.99 8.99 33.15
N ILE A 136 8.01 9.33 32.35
CA ILE A 136 9.09 10.26 32.74
C ILE A 136 8.56 11.64 33.13
N LEU A 137 7.64 12.21 32.35
CA LEU A 137 7.03 13.52 32.64
C LEU A 137 6.35 13.55 34.00
N SER A 138 5.49 12.55 34.27
CA SER A 138 4.80 12.43 35.56
C SER A 138 5.76 12.12 36.72
N SER A 139 6.86 11.39 36.46
CA SER A 139 7.91 11.18 37.45
C SER A 139 8.58 12.51 37.83
N ILE A 140 8.96 13.33 36.84
CA ILE A 140 9.59 14.64 37.06
C ILE A 140 8.68 15.59 37.84
N GLU A 141 7.39 15.64 37.53
CA GLU A 141 6.42 16.43 38.31
C GLU A 141 6.41 16.03 39.79
N THR A 142 6.46 14.72 40.05
CA THR A 142 6.50 14.15 41.41
C THR A 142 7.82 14.53 42.10
N VAL A 143 8.93 14.45 41.39
CA VAL A 143 10.26 14.83 41.89
C VAL A 143 10.32 16.32 42.19
N ARG A 144 9.73 17.19 41.37
CA ARG A 144 9.62 18.64 41.65
C ARG A 144 8.78 18.94 42.88
N GLU A 145 7.77 18.12 43.18
CA GLU A 145 7.05 18.21 44.47
C GLU A 145 7.92 17.72 45.63
N ALA A 146 8.69 16.64 45.44
CA ALA A 146 9.61 16.11 46.45
C ALA A 146 10.74 17.11 46.81
N ILE A 147 11.35 17.76 45.81
CA ILE A 147 12.42 18.76 46.00
C ILE A 147 11.93 19.90 46.92
N ARG A 148 10.71 20.41 46.71
CA ARG A 148 10.12 21.47 47.54
C ARG A 148 9.92 21.08 49.01
N LEU A 149 9.85 19.78 49.32
CA LEU A 149 9.77 19.26 50.68
C LEU A 149 11.14 18.84 51.25
N ALA A 150 12.17 18.74 50.41
CA ALA A 150 13.47 18.17 50.77
C ALA A 150 14.41 19.15 51.51
N GLU A 151 14.10 20.45 51.55
CA GLU A 151 14.93 21.48 52.21
C GLU A 151 15.28 21.11 53.67
N ARG A 152 14.32 20.53 54.39
CA ARG A 152 14.45 20.13 55.81
C ARG A 152 14.66 18.63 56.00
N ALA A 153 14.77 17.88 54.91
CA ALA A 153 14.90 16.44 54.96
C ALA A 153 16.34 15.99 55.28
N PRO A 154 16.51 14.80 55.87
CA PRO A 154 17.80 14.14 56.03
C PRO A 154 18.54 13.98 54.70
N GLU A 155 19.87 14.09 54.75
CA GLU A 155 20.76 14.02 53.58
C GLU A 155 20.50 12.81 52.64
N PRO A 156 20.22 11.58 53.12
CA PRO A 156 19.91 10.46 52.24
C PRO A 156 18.68 10.66 51.35
N LEU A 157 17.63 11.30 51.88
CA LEU A 157 16.40 11.56 51.12
C LEU A 157 16.61 12.70 50.12
N ARG A 158 17.40 13.71 50.49
CA ARG A 158 17.79 14.79 49.58
C ARG A 158 18.62 14.27 48.42
N ARG A 159 19.59 13.39 48.71
CA ARG A 159 20.38 12.68 47.70
C ARG A 159 19.49 11.89 46.73
N ALA A 160 18.47 11.20 47.24
CA ALA A 160 17.52 10.47 46.41
C ALA A 160 16.69 11.41 45.50
N CYS A 161 16.22 12.55 46.03
CA CYS A 161 15.51 13.55 45.22
C CYS A 161 16.37 14.03 44.04
N TRP A 162 17.63 14.40 44.34
CA TRP A 162 18.57 14.86 43.33
C TRP A 162 18.91 13.77 42.30
N SER A 163 19.06 12.50 42.71
CA SER A 163 19.34 11.43 41.75
C SER A 163 18.17 11.20 40.79
N TYR A 164 16.93 11.18 41.28
CA TYR A 164 15.77 11.02 40.40
C TYR A 164 15.55 12.23 39.50
N ALA A 165 15.87 13.44 39.97
CA ALA A 165 15.83 14.65 39.14
C ALA A 165 16.86 14.58 38.01
N LEU A 166 18.10 14.17 38.29
CA LEU A 166 19.12 13.97 37.27
C LEU A 166 18.73 12.86 36.29
N LEU A 167 18.23 11.72 36.76
CA LEU A 167 17.76 10.66 35.88
C LEU A 167 16.61 11.13 34.98
N GLY A 168 15.63 11.83 35.54
CA GLY A 168 14.53 12.41 34.77
C GLY A 168 14.99 13.42 33.72
N ALA A 169 15.86 14.36 34.10
CA ALA A 169 16.44 15.34 33.18
C ALA A 169 17.17 14.66 32.02
N ARG A 170 18.03 13.67 32.33
CA ARG A 170 18.74 12.88 31.33
C ARG A 170 17.78 12.16 30.37
N SER A 171 16.76 11.50 30.91
CA SER A 171 15.77 10.77 30.10
C SER A 171 14.95 11.67 29.18
N LEU A 172 14.78 12.95 29.50
CA LEU A 172 14.17 13.92 28.59
C LEU A 172 15.13 14.43 27.52
N LEU A 173 16.40 14.61 27.86
CA LEU A 173 17.41 15.17 26.94
C LEU A 173 17.96 14.14 25.95
N GLU A 174 18.05 12.87 26.33
CA GLU A 174 18.64 11.80 25.51
C GLU A 174 17.91 11.54 24.16
N PRO A 175 16.56 11.60 24.08
CA PRO A 175 15.85 11.51 22.80
C PRO A 175 15.93 12.76 21.93
N CYS A 176 16.37 13.89 22.49
CA CYS A 176 16.45 15.16 21.78
C CYS A 176 17.64 15.19 20.81
N ASP A 177 17.61 16.12 19.86
CA ASP A 177 18.73 16.32 18.93
C ASP A 177 19.90 16.98 19.65
N PRO A 178 21.11 16.37 19.68
CA PRO A 178 22.27 16.99 20.31
C PRO A 178 22.80 18.23 19.56
N GLU A 179 22.49 18.40 18.27
CA GLU A 179 22.92 19.56 17.49
C GLU A 179 22.07 20.81 17.77
N ASP A 180 20.93 20.65 18.45
CA ASP A 180 20.07 21.75 18.83
C ASP A 180 20.73 22.59 19.94
N PRO A 181 20.98 23.91 19.71
CA PRO A 181 21.62 24.77 20.70
C PRO A 181 20.88 24.84 22.05
N GLU A 182 19.55 24.73 22.05
CA GLU A 182 18.75 24.74 23.28
C GLU A 182 18.98 23.49 24.11
N VAL A 183 19.07 22.33 23.44
CA VAL A 183 19.35 21.02 24.02
C VAL A 183 20.80 20.94 24.50
N GLY A 184 21.75 21.45 23.71
CA GLY A 184 23.17 21.55 24.08
C GLY A 184 23.34 22.35 25.38
N ALA A 185 22.72 23.52 25.47
CA ALA A 185 22.78 24.33 26.69
C ALA A 185 22.04 23.69 27.88
N ALA A 186 21.08 22.79 27.66
CA ALA A 186 20.47 21.98 28.71
C ALA A 186 21.42 20.88 29.20
N TRP A 187 22.21 20.27 28.31
CA TRP A 187 23.27 19.32 28.64
C TRP A 187 24.42 19.96 29.41
N ASP A 188 24.81 21.19 29.07
CA ASP A 188 25.82 21.93 29.82
C ASP A 188 25.36 22.14 31.27
N LEU A 189 24.11 22.62 31.45
CA LEU A 189 23.51 22.77 32.78
C LEU A 189 23.37 21.43 33.50
N PHE A 190 23.08 20.34 32.78
CA PHE A 190 23.07 19.00 33.35
C PHE A 190 24.45 18.61 33.91
N GLY A 191 25.52 18.92 33.18
CA GLY A 191 26.91 18.72 33.62
C GLY A 191 27.21 19.48 34.91
N GLU A 192 26.87 20.77 34.97
CA GLU A 192 27.06 21.60 36.17
C GLU A 192 26.33 21.02 37.40
N VAL A 193 25.07 20.60 37.24
CA VAL A 193 24.28 20.04 38.34
C VAL A 193 24.79 18.67 38.77
N ARG A 194 25.27 17.85 37.83
CA ARG A 194 25.92 16.56 38.13
C ARG A 194 27.18 16.77 38.96
N ASP A 195 28.02 17.75 38.61
CA ASP A 195 29.24 18.04 39.37
C ASP A 195 28.92 18.54 40.79
N LEU A 196 27.83 19.29 40.96
CA LEU A 196 27.30 19.67 42.28
C LEU A 196 26.79 18.46 43.07
N TYR A 197 26.11 17.52 42.42
CA TYR A 197 25.66 16.28 43.01
C TYR A 197 26.84 15.42 43.51
N ASP A 198 27.86 15.26 42.67
CA ASP A 198 29.04 14.44 42.96
C ASP A 198 29.93 15.07 44.04
N SER A 199 30.06 16.40 44.05
CA SER A 199 30.77 17.15 45.10
C SER A 199 30.00 17.26 46.43
N GLY A 200 28.79 16.71 46.51
CA GLY A 200 27.97 16.72 47.73
C GLY A 200 27.28 18.05 48.05
N ARG A 201 27.33 19.03 47.15
CA ARG A 201 26.73 20.37 47.31
C ARG A 201 25.24 20.37 46.96
N ARG A 202 24.48 19.46 47.57
CA ARG A 202 23.04 19.21 47.32
C ARG A 202 22.10 20.16 48.09
N SER A 203 22.52 21.41 48.32
CA SER A 203 21.71 22.45 48.97
C SER A 203 21.18 23.49 47.98
N GLN A 204 21.56 23.40 46.71
CA GLN A 204 21.20 24.37 45.68
C GLN A 204 19.97 23.91 44.88
N ASP A 205 18.82 23.73 45.54
CA ASP A 205 17.63 23.18 44.87
C ASP A 205 17.14 24.05 43.70
N ALA A 206 17.42 25.36 43.71
CA ALA A 206 17.11 26.27 42.61
C ALA A 206 17.81 25.93 41.28
N ILE A 207 19.07 25.46 41.32
CA ILE A 207 19.75 25.06 40.08
C ILE A 207 19.17 23.77 39.51
N LEU A 208 18.75 22.86 40.39
CA LEU A 208 18.09 21.60 40.03
C LEU A 208 16.71 21.84 39.41
N GLU A 209 15.90 22.73 40.00
CA GLU A 209 14.62 23.12 39.41
C GLU A 209 14.78 23.77 38.03
N ARG A 210 15.81 24.61 37.87
CA ARG A 210 16.16 25.22 36.58
C ARG A 210 16.55 24.17 35.54
N LEU A 211 17.32 23.15 35.92
CA LEU A 211 17.65 22.03 35.04
C LEU A 211 16.40 21.28 34.58
N LEU A 212 15.51 20.92 35.51
CA LEU A 212 14.27 20.19 35.18
C LEU A 212 13.36 21.02 34.26
N ALA A 213 13.22 22.32 34.53
CA ALA A 213 12.43 23.21 33.67
C ALA A 213 13.03 23.32 32.26
N ARG A 214 14.35 23.47 32.15
CA ARG A 214 15.04 23.57 30.85
C ARG A 214 15.00 22.26 30.07
N SER A 215 15.14 21.12 30.74
CA SER A 215 15.05 19.79 30.13
C SER A 215 13.64 19.53 29.58
N LEU A 216 12.61 19.89 30.34
CA LEU A 216 11.22 19.80 29.90
C LEU A 216 10.94 20.69 28.69
N ALA A 217 11.36 21.95 28.74
CA ALA A 217 11.18 22.89 27.62
C ALA A 217 11.90 22.39 26.35
N SER A 218 13.10 21.83 26.49
CA SER A 218 13.86 21.27 25.35
C SER A 218 13.14 20.08 24.72
N TYR A 219 12.63 19.16 25.55
CA TYR A 219 11.87 18.00 25.09
C TYR A 219 10.55 18.40 24.40
N GLU A 220 9.78 19.30 25.01
CA GLU A 220 8.51 19.78 24.44
C GLU A 220 8.75 20.55 23.13
N GLY A 221 9.81 21.37 23.07
CA GLY A 221 10.23 22.06 21.86
C GLY A 221 10.62 21.09 20.74
N ALA A 222 11.41 20.08 21.05
CA ALA A 222 11.80 19.04 20.09
C ALA A 222 10.58 18.26 19.58
N ALA A 223 9.67 17.86 20.46
CA ALA A 223 8.43 17.20 20.09
C ALA A 223 7.54 18.10 19.20
N SER A 224 7.46 19.40 19.49
CA SER A 224 6.71 20.36 18.65
C SER A 224 7.30 20.47 17.26
N ARG A 225 8.63 20.60 17.14
CA ARG A 225 9.32 20.65 15.84
C ARG A 225 9.06 19.38 15.02
N LEU A 226 9.08 18.21 15.64
CA LEU A 226 8.77 16.94 14.97
C LEU A 226 7.29 16.87 14.50
N ARG A 227 6.33 17.46 15.24
CA ARG A 227 4.94 17.55 14.77
C ARG A 227 4.81 18.43 13.53
N ASP A 228 5.53 19.56 13.51
CA ASP A 228 5.56 20.46 12.35
C ASP A 228 6.18 19.74 11.13
N GLU A 229 7.28 19.03 11.34
CA GLU A 229 7.93 18.22 10.31
C GLU A 229 7.01 17.09 9.81
N LEU A 230 6.30 16.41 10.71
CA LEU A 230 5.31 15.39 10.35
C LEU A 230 4.21 15.94 9.44
N SER A 231 3.78 17.20 9.65
CA SER A 231 2.84 17.86 8.73
C SER A 231 3.50 18.15 7.37
N ARG A 232 4.73 18.67 7.35
CA ARG A 232 5.45 18.97 6.10
C ARG A 232 5.68 17.72 5.26
N VAL A 233 6.13 16.63 5.88
CA VAL A 233 6.38 15.34 5.21
C VAL A 233 5.07 14.77 4.67
N ARG A 234 3.96 14.88 5.40
CA ARG A 234 2.63 14.49 4.90
C ARG A 234 2.26 15.25 3.63
N ASP A 235 2.49 16.56 3.61
CA ASP A 235 2.16 17.39 2.46
C ASP A 235 3.05 17.04 1.26
N ALA A 236 4.34 16.79 1.47
CA ALA A 236 5.24 16.29 0.43
C ALA A 236 4.84 14.89 -0.10
N ILE A 237 4.38 13.99 0.77
CA ILE A 237 3.84 12.68 0.35
C ILE A 237 2.60 12.87 -0.52
N ARG A 238 1.70 13.78 -0.15
CA ARG A 238 0.50 14.09 -0.95
C ARG A 238 0.85 14.69 -2.31
N GLU A 239 1.83 15.59 -2.36
CA GLU A 239 2.34 16.14 -3.62
C GLU A 239 2.90 15.03 -4.52
N ALA A 240 3.68 14.09 -3.97
CA ALA A 240 4.17 12.93 -4.70
C ALA A 240 3.01 12.02 -5.19
N ALA A 241 1.98 11.84 -4.37
CA ALA A 241 0.77 11.09 -4.75
C ALA A 241 0.02 11.75 -5.91
N ASN A 242 -0.11 13.09 -5.87
CA ASN A 242 -0.85 13.86 -6.88
C ASN A 242 -0.20 13.78 -8.27
N VAL A 243 1.13 13.63 -8.32
CA VAL A 243 1.84 13.39 -9.60
C VAL A 243 1.79 11.93 -10.03
N GLY A 244 1.23 11.02 -9.22
CA GLY A 244 1.05 9.60 -9.53
C GLY A 244 2.14 8.68 -8.99
N ALA A 245 3.01 9.15 -8.09
CA ALA A 245 4.07 8.31 -7.53
C ALA A 245 3.51 7.29 -6.53
N SER A 246 4.17 6.12 -6.43
CA SER A 246 3.81 5.09 -5.45
C SER A 246 4.32 5.48 -4.05
N ILE A 247 3.41 5.88 -3.17
CA ILE A 247 3.74 6.44 -1.85
C ILE A 247 3.60 5.47 -0.67
N ALA A 248 3.21 4.20 -0.90
CA ALA A 248 2.86 3.28 0.18
C ALA A 248 3.95 3.15 1.26
N VAL A 249 5.21 3.02 0.86
CA VAL A 249 6.36 2.92 1.78
C VAL A 249 6.56 4.21 2.59
N ALA A 250 6.40 5.37 1.93
CA ALA A 250 6.54 6.67 2.58
C ALA A 250 5.41 6.92 3.59
N GLU A 251 4.17 6.57 3.25
CA GLU A 251 3.04 6.66 4.17
C GLU A 251 3.18 5.74 5.39
N ASP A 252 3.62 4.50 5.18
CA ASP A 252 3.81 3.55 6.27
C ASP A 252 4.89 4.06 7.25
N ALA A 253 6.00 4.59 6.75
CA ALA A 253 7.03 5.22 7.58
C ALA A 253 6.52 6.46 8.31
N TRP A 254 5.75 7.32 7.62
CA TRP A 254 5.13 8.50 8.22
C TRP A 254 4.15 8.13 9.35
N ARG A 255 3.33 7.09 9.16
CA ARG A 255 2.42 6.58 10.22
C ARG A 255 3.22 6.05 11.42
N ARG A 256 4.26 5.25 11.18
CA ARG A 256 5.15 4.77 12.26
C ARG A 256 5.78 5.94 13.02
N ALA A 257 6.22 6.99 12.33
CA ALA A 257 6.78 8.16 12.98
C ALA A 257 5.78 8.86 13.92
N GLY A 258 4.51 8.99 13.49
CA GLY A 258 3.43 9.49 14.33
C GLY A 258 3.23 8.65 15.59
N ASP A 259 3.16 7.33 15.46
CA ASP A 259 3.02 6.41 16.60
C ASP A 259 4.20 6.51 17.57
N ARG A 260 5.42 6.70 17.08
CA ARG A 260 6.62 6.90 17.91
C ARG A 260 6.59 8.24 18.64
N LEU A 261 6.15 9.28 17.96
CA LEU A 261 6.01 10.62 18.54
C LEU A 261 4.96 10.63 19.66
N ASP A 262 3.83 9.94 19.46
CA ASP A 262 2.78 9.79 20.47
C ASP A 262 3.24 9.00 21.70
N ARG A 263 4.19 8.08 21.54
CA ARG A 263 4.83 7.34 22.64
C ARG A 263 5.96 8.12 23.32
N GLY A 264 6.40 9.24 22.75
CA GLY A 264 7.51 10.05 23.25
C GLY A 264 8.90 9.58 22.79
N ASP A 265 8.97 8.66 21.84
CA ASP A 265 10.22 8.13 21.29
C ASP A 265 10.78 9.11 20.21
N LEU A 266 11.18 10.32 20.62
CA LEU A 266 11.51 11.41 19.69
C LEU A 266 12.61 11.08 18.67
N ARG A 267 13.62 10.31 19.09
CA ARG A 267 14.71 9.89 18.20
C ARG A 267 14.22 8.96 17.10
N GLU A 268 13.46 7.92 17.47
CA GLU A 268 12.90 6.98 16.49
C GLU A 268 11.88 7.65 15.56
N ALA A 269 11.10 8.59 16.09
CA ALA A 269 10.18 9.40 15.29
C ALA A 269 10.92 10.21 14.22
N ARG A 270 12.05 10.84 14.58
CA ARG A 270 12.91 11.58 13.63
C ARG A 270 13.47 10.66 12.54
N ASP A 271 13.98 9.50 12.92
CA ASP A 271 14.57 8.54 11.98
C ASP A 271 13.52 8.03 10.96
N GLU A 272 12.31 7.72 11.43
CA GLU A 272 11.19 7.29 10.57
C GLU A 272 10.64 8.43 9.70
N LEU A 273 10.60 9.69 10.18
CA LEU A 273 10.27 10.85 9.35
C LEU A 273 11.29 11.05 8.23
N GLY A 274 12.58 10.93 8.55
CA GLY A 274 13.64 10.98 7.54
C GLY A 274 13.51 9.86 6.50
N ALA A 275 13.14 8.65 6.94
CA ALA A 275 12.86 7.54 6.02
C ALA A 275 11.64 7.79 5.13
N ALA A 276 10.56 8.37 5.69
CA ALA A 276 9.36 8.74 4.95
C ALA A 276 9.66 9.80 3.88
N SER A 277 10.40 10.86 4.24
CA SER A 277 10.82 11.92 3.32
C SER A 277 11.65 11.38 2.16
N ARG A 278 12.72 10.61 2.44
CA ARG A 278 13.55 9.98 1.40
C ARG A 278 12.74 9.06 0.49
N SER A 279 11.88 8.22 1.07
CA SER A 279 11.05 7.28 0.30
C SER A 279 10.10 7.99 -0.66
N SER A 280 9.53 9.14 -0.24
CA SER A 280 8.66 9.96 -1.08
C SER A 280 9.43 10.58 -2.26
N GLU A 281 10.61 11.14 -2.00
CA GLU A 281 11.48 11.72 -3.03
C GLU A 281 11.95 10.67 -4.03
N GLU A 282 12.37 9.50 -3.55
CA GLU A 282 12.77 8.37 -4.40
C GLU A 282 11.61 7.83 -5.24
N ALA A 283 10.39 7.78 -4.70
CA ALA A 283 9.20 7.39 -5.44
C ALA A 283 8.91 8.36 -6.59
N ARG A 284 9.00 9.67 -6.32
CA ARG A 284 8.87 10.71 -7.34
C ARG A 284 9.96 10.61 -8.41
N ALA A 285 11.22 10.50 -8.00
CA ALA A 285 12.36 10.38 -8.93
C ALA A 285 12.31 9.12 -9.79
N ARG A 286 11.75 8.01 -9.28
CA ARG A 286 11.48 6.80 -10.08
C ARG A 286 10.41 7.05 -11.12
N LEU A 287 9.27 7.63 -10.74
CA LEU A 287 8.19 7.94 -11.67
C LEU A 287 8.68 8.81 -12.84
N VAL A 288 9.46 9.85 -12.56
CA VAL A 288 10.02 10.73 -13.59
C VAL A 288 10.82 9.92 -14.61
N ARG A 289 11.75 9.06 -14.13
CA ARG A 289 12.55 8.19 -15.00
C ARG A 289 11.69 7.21 -15.79
N ASP A 290 10.71 6.58 -15.15
CA ASP A 290 9.82 5.62 -15.82
C ASP A 290 9.03 6.27 -16.96
N VAL A 291 8.59 7.53 -16.78
CA VAL A 291 7.88 8.30 -17.82
C VAL A 291 8.84 8.72 -18.94
N GLU A 292 10.05 9.14 -18.61
CA GLU A 292 11.09 9.50 -19.61
C GLU A 292 11.49 8.28 -20.45
N ASP A 293 11.71 7.12 -19.83
CA ASP A 293 12.02 5.88 -20.54
C ASP A 293 10.86 5.43 -21.44
N ALA A 294 9.61 5.58 -20.96
CA ALA A 294 8.43 5.26 -21.75
C ALA A 294 8.24 6.22 -22.94
N LEU A 295 8.61 7.50 -22.82
CA LEU A 295 8.63 8.44 -23.95
C LEU A 295 9.57 7.96 -25.06
N LEU A 296 10.78 7.53 -24.70
CA LEU A 296 11.75 7.00 -25.67
C LEU A 296 11.24 5.72 -26.34
N SER A 297 10.66 4.80 -25.57
CA SER A 297 10.01 3.59 -26.09
C SER A 297 8.91 3.92 -27.11
N ALA A 298 8.05 4.90 -26.81
CA ALA A 298 7.00 5.33 -27.72
C ALA A 298 7.53 5.93 -29.02
N GLU A 299 8.64 6.67 -28.97
CA GLU A 299 9.32 7.20 -30.14
C GLU A 299 9.85 6.09 -31.06
N ASP A 300 10.42 5.04 -30.48
CA ASP A 300 10.89 3.87 -31.20
C ASP A 300 9.73 3.14 -31.89
N HIS A 301 8.61 2.94 -31.19
CA HIS A 301 7.40 2.33 -31.76
C HIS A 301 6.82 3.15 -32.92
N ILE A 302 6.75 4.49 -32.76
CA ILE A 302 6.30 5.39 -33.84
C ILE A 302 7.24 5.32 -35.03
N SER A 303 8.55 5.27 -34.80
CA SER A 303 9.55 5.18 -35.86
C SER A 303 9.45 3.86 -36.62
N LEU A 304 9.25 2.75 -35.91
CA LEU A 304 9.00 1.43 -36.50
C LEU A 304 7.70 1.41 -37.33
N ALA A 305 6.62 1.97 -36.80
CA ALA A 305 5.34 2.08 -37.51
C ALA A 305 5.48 2.91 -38.80
N ARG A 306 6.25 4.00 -38.76
CA ARG A 306 6.55 4.83 -39.94
C ARG A 306 7.34 4.03 -41.00
N ASN A 307 8.32 3.23 -40.59
CA ASN A 307 9.14 2.43 -41.50
C ASN A 307 8.34 1.37 -42.26
N VAL A 308 7.24 0.86 -41.68
CA VAL A 308 6.31 -0.05 -42.39
C VAL A 308 5.23 0.68 -43.21
N GLY A 309 5.28 2.02 -43.28
CA GLY A 309 4.33 2.83 -44.04
C GLY A 309 3.01 3.09 -43.33
N ALA A 310 2.93 2.94 -42.00
CA ALA A 310 1.74 3.31 -41.25
C ALA A 310 1.58 4.83 -41.16
N ASN A 311 0.33 5.30 -41.15
CA ASN A 311 0.04 6.68 -40.78
C ASN A 311 0.23 6.81 -39.26
N VAL A 312 1.17 7.65 -38.85
CA VAL A 312 1.55 7.85 -37.45
C VAL A 312 1.19 9.25 -36.92
N ASP A 313 0.45 10.06 -37.68
CA ASP A 313 0.22 11.47 -37.35
C ASP A 313 -0.49 11.66 -36.00
N GLU A 314 -1.50 10.84 -35.71
CA GLU A 314 -2.20 10.89 -34.42
C GLU A 314 -1.30 10.45 -33.26
N ALA A 315 -0.50 9.39 -33.46
CA ALA A 315 0.44 8.91 -32.44
C ALA A 315 1.51 9.97 -32.13
N VAL A 316 2.04 10.65 -33.16
CA VAL A 316 2.99 11.77 -33.01
C VAL A 316 2.35 12.94 -32.27
N SER A 317 1.10 13.29 -32.61
CA SER A 317 0.38 14.36 -31.92
C SER A 317 0.18 14.06 -30.43
N VAL A 318 -0.21 12.82 -30.09
CA VAL A 318 -0.40 12.40 -28.69
C VAL A 318 0.93 12.35 -27.93
N LEU A 319 2.01 11.89 -28.58
CA LEU A 319 3.35 11.96 -27.98
C LEU A 319 3.79 13.41 -27.72
N GLY A 320 3.44 14.35 -28.61
CA GLY A 320 3.65 15.78 -28.39
C GLY A 320 2.92 16.30 -27.15
N GLN A 321 1.68 15.84 -26.90
CA GLN A 321 0.94 16.15 -25.67
C GLN A 321 1.61 15.55 -24.43
N ALA A 322 2.16 14.33 -24.53
CA ALA A 322 2.92 13.71 -23.44
C ALA A 322 4.15 14.54 -23.07
N ARG A 323 4.93 15.00 -24.07
CA ARG A 323 6.09 15.87 -23.85
C ARG A 323 5.70 17.21 -23.21
N ALA A 324 4.59 17.82 -23.64
CA ALA A 324 4.07 19.03 -23.01
C ALA A 324 3.69 18.80 -21.54
N ALA A 325 3.02 17.69 -21.24
CA ALA A 325 2.66 17.32 -19.86
C ALA A 325 3.90 17.10 -18.97
N VAL A 326 5.00 16.54 -19.50
CA VAL A 326 6.28 16.44 -18.77
C VAL A 326 6.87 17.82 -18.47
N LEU A 327 6.81 18.77 -19.42
CA LEU A 327 7.26 20.15 -19.17
C LEU A 327 6.43 20.83 -18.07
N ASP A 328 5.13 20.53 -18.01
CA ASP A 328 4.23 20.99 -16.96
C ASP A 328 4.35 20.20 -15.65
N SER A 329 5.27 19.22 -15.57
CA SER A 329 5.46 18.31 -14.43
C SER A 329 4.22 17.46 -14.07
N ASP A 330 3.28 17.29 -15.00
CA ASP A 330 2.11 16.41 -14.88
C ASP A 330 2.46 15.00 -15.40
N TYR A 331 3.28 14.29 -14.62
CA TYR A 331 3.80 12.97 -14.97
C TYR A 331 2.70 11.90 -15.08
N PHE A 332 1.60 12.06 -14.34
CA PHE A 332 0.45 11.18 -14.43
C PHE A 332 -0.17 11.24 -15.83
N ARG A 333 -0.51 12.44 -16.31
CA ARG A 333 -1.06 12.61 -17.66
C ARG A 333 -0.04 12.27 -18.74
N ALA A 334 1.23 12.61 -18.53
CA ALA A 334 2.30 12.24 -19.45
C ALA A 334 2.32 10.72 -19.68
N GLY A 335 2.34 9.91 -18.62
CA GLY A 335 2.32 8.46 -18.73
C GLY A 335 1.10 7.89 -19.47
N ASP A 336 -0.08 8.48 -19.27
CA ASP A 336 -1.30 8.08 -19.99
C ASP A 336 -1.24 8.42 -21.48
N PHE A 337 -0.73 9.60 -21.83
CA PHE A 337 -0.52 10.00 -23.22
C PHE A 337 0.52 9.12 -23.91
N VAL A 338 1.64 8.78 -23.24
CA VAL A 338 2.65 7.84 -23.76
C VAL A 338 2.02 6.50 -24.11
N LYS A 339 1.32 5.86 -23.18
CA LYS A 339 0.64 4.56 -23.41
C LYS A 339 -0.39 4.64 -24.54
N ARG A 340 -1.03 5.79 -24.74
CA ARG A 340 -1.96 5.99 -25.86
C ARG A 340 -1.20 6.13 -27.17
N ALA A 341 -0.11 6.89 -27.23
CA ALA A 341 0.72 7.04 -28.41
C ALA A 341 1.31 5.69 -28.86
N GLU A 342 1.84 4.89 -27.92
CA GLU A 342 2.34 3.53 -28.19
C GLU A 342 1.27 2.63 -28.81
N ARG A 343 0.07 2.58 -28.19
CA ARG A 343 -1.04 1.78 -28.72
C ARG A 343 -1.44 2.20 -30.12
N LEU A 344 -1.54 3.50 -30.40
CA LEU A 344 -1.87 4.00 -31.74
C LEU A 344 -0.80 3.62 -32.76
N ALA A 345 0.49 3.74 -32.41
CA ALA A 345 1.59 3.35 -33.27
C ALA A 345 1.57 1.85 -33.60
N MET A 346 1.40 1.00 -32.58
CA MET A 346 1.33 -0.46 -32.75
C MET A 346 0.10 -0.88 -33.57
N GLN A 347 -1.07 -0.27 -33.35
CA GLN A 347 -2.27 -0.53 -34.15
C GLN A 347 -2.07 -0.15 -35.62
N GLY A 348 -1.50 1.04 -35.87
CA GLY A 348 -1.16 1.47 -37.23
C GLY A 348 -0.20 0.50 -37.93
N GLN A 349 0.84 0.06 -37.21
CA GLN A 349 1.78 -0.94 -37.70
C GLN A 349 1.09 -2.27 -38.05
N GLN A 350 0.28 -2.82 -37.14
CA GLN A 350 -0.43 -4.09 -37.35
C GLN A 350 -1.38 -4.03 -38.55
N LEU A 351 -2.11 -2.93 -38.71
CA LEU A 351 -3.02 -2.74 -39.84
C LEU A 351 -2.27 -2.72 -41.18
N GLN A 352 -1.10 -2.07 -41.25
CA GLN A 352 -0.32 -2.06 -42.48
C GLN A 352 0.31 -3.41 -42.80
N ILE A 353 0.83 -4.11 -41.78
CA ILE A 353 1.34 -5.47 -41.97
C ILE A 353 0.21 -6.39 -42.46
N GLY A 354 -0.97 -6.31 -41.85
CA GLY A 354 -2.15 -7.06 -42.28
C GLY A 354 -2.52 -6.80 -43.73
N ARG A 355 -2.61 -5.53 -44.14
CA ARG A 355 -2.88 -5.14 -45.54
C ARG A 355 -1.81 -5.66 -46.50
N ALA A 356 -0.53 -5.56 -46.13
CA ALA A 356 0.56 -6.09 -46.95
C ALA A 356 0.46 -7.61 -47.11
N MET A 357 0.07 -8.34 -46.05
CA MET A 357 -0.17 -9.79 -46.10
C MET A 357 -1.38 -10.15 -46.97
N GLU A 358 -2.49 -9.42 -46.88
CA GLU A 358 -3.67 -9.63 -47.72
C GLU A 358 -3.36 -9.42 -49.20
N ILE A 359 -2.64 -8.34 -49.53
CA ILE A 359 -2.19 -8.07 -50.90
C ILE A 359 -1.31 -9.23 -51.39
N ARG A 360 -0.33 -9.65 -50.57
CA ARG A 360 0.54 -10.79 -50.90
C ARG A 360 -0.27 -12.06 -51.15
N GLN A 361 -1.22 -12.38 -50.29
CA GLN A 361 -2.06 -13.57 -50.42
C GLN A 361 -2.92 -13.49 -51.70
N SER A 362 -3.52 -12.34 -51.99
CA SER A 362 -4.27 -12.13 -53.24
C SER A 362 -3.42 -12.36 -54.49
N GLN A 363 -2.16 -11.93 -54.49
CA GLN A 363 -1.25 -12.16 -55.61
C GLN A 363 -0.88 -13.65 -55.75
N LEU A 364 -0.65 -14.35 -54.63
CA LEU A 364 -0.39 -15.79 -54.62
C LEU A 364 -1.59 -16.60 -55.13
N ASP A 365 -2.80 -16.25 -54.70
CA ASP A 365 -4.04 -16.92 -55.11
C ASP A 365 -4.28 -16.72 -56.61
N ARG A 366 -4.07 -15.49 -57.13
CA ARG A 366 -4.17 -15.20 -58.57
C ARG A 366 -3.12 -15.97 -59.37
N ALA A 367 -1.85 -15.95 -58.95
CA ALA A 367 -0.79 -16.69 -59.63
C ALA A 367 -1.11 -18.19 -59.69
N SER A 368 -1.62 -18.75 -58.58
CA SER A 368 -2.00 -20.15 -58.49
C SER A 368 -3.19 -20.49 -59.39
N ALA A 369 -4.20 -19.61 -59.48
CA ALA A 369 -5.34 -19.78 -60.37
C ALA A 369 -4.91 -19.74 -61.85
N ILE A 370 -4.01 -18.83 -62.22
CA ILE A 370 -3.44 -18.73 -63.57
C ILE A 370 -2.71 -20.04 -63.93
N ILE A 371 -1.84 -20.53 -63.04
CA ILE A 371 -1.12 -21.80 -63.23
C ILE A 371 -2.11 -22.96 -63.42
N ALA A 372 -3.15 -23.04 -62.58
CA ALA A 372 -4.17 -24.08 -62.66
C ALA A 372 -4.99 -24.02 -63.96
N GLY A 373 -5.23 -22.83 -64.50
CA GLY A 373 -5.93 -22.64 -65.78
C GLY A 373 -5.07 -22.95 -67.01
N ALA A 374 -3.77 -22.64 -66.97
CA ALA A 374 -2.85 -22.84 -68.08
C ALA A 374 -2.36 -24.30 -68.21
N GLU A 375 -2.27 -25.05 -67.10
CA GLU A 375 -1.77 -26.43 -67.10
C GLU A 375 -2.56 -27.42 -67.99
N PRO A 376 -3.90 -27.43 -68.00
CA PRO A 376 -4.68 -28.31 -68.89
C PRO A 376 -4.36 -28.11 -70.38
N LEU A 377 -4.16 -26.85 -70.81
CA LEU A 377 -3.81 -26.54 -72.21
C LEU A 377 -2.44 -27.10 -72.61
N VAL A 378 -1.47 -27.04 -71.69
CA VAL A 378 -0.12 -27.58 -71.90
C VAL A 378 -0.15 -29.12 -71.97
N ILE A 379 -0.90 -29.77 -71.07
CA ILE A 379 -1.08 -31.23 -71.06
C ILE A 379 -1.76 -31.69 -72.36
N GLU A 380 -2.80 -30.98 -72.78
CA GLU A 380 -3.49 -31.28 -74.03
C GLU A 380 -2.60 -31.08 -75.25
N GLY A 381 -1.90 -29.95 -75.36
CA GLY A 381 -0.98 -29.68 -76.45
C GLY A 381 0.10 -30.76 -76.58
N GLU A 382 0.65 -31.22 -75.44
CA GLU A 382 1.59 -32.35 -75.41
C GLU A 382 0.97 -33.64 -75.96
N SER A 383 -0.26 -33.95 -75.55
CA SER A 383 -0.96 -35.16 -76.02
C SER A 383 -1.22 -35.17 -77.54
N TYR A 384 -1.24 -33.99 -78.15
CA TYR A 384 -1.38 -33.78 -79.58
C TYR A 384 -0.05 -33.74 -80.32
N GLY A 385 1.08 -33.78 -79.61
CA GLY A 385 2.42 -33.68 -80.18
C GLY A 385 2.80 -32.24 -80.57
N ILE A 386 2.08 -31.24 -80.06
CA ILE A 386 2.41 -29.82 -80.24
C ILE A 386 3.60 -29.49 -79.33
N ASN A 387 4.51 -28.62 -79.80
CA ASN A 387 5.64 -28.18 -78.98
C ASN A 387 5.15 -27.29 -77.83
N VAL A 388 5.16 -27.83 -76.62
CA VAL A 388 4.73 -27.12 -75.39
C VAL A 388 5.89 -26.78 -74.46
N THR A 389 7.14 -26.91 -74.92
CA THR A 389 8.34 -26.79 -74.09
C THR A 389 8.41 -25.44 -73.36
N GLU A 390 8.13 -24.34 -74.06
CA GLU A 390 8.16 -22.99 -73.50
C GLU A 390 7.14 -22.83 -72.34
N ALA A 391 5.87 -23.15 -72.58
CA ALA A 391 4.81 -23.04 -71.59
C ALA A 391 5.07 -23.95 -70.37
N ARG A 392 5.58 -25.17 -70.58
CA ARG A 392 5.94 -26.09 -69.49
C ARG A 392 7.07 -25.56 -68.61
N VAL A 393 8.12 -25.00 -69.23
CA VAL A 393 9.25 -24.43 -68.48
C VAL A 393 8.77 -23.25 -67.64
N LEU A 394 7.94 -22.36 -68.20
CA LEU A 394 7.39 -21.21 -67.49
C LEU A 394 6.46 -21.62 -66.33
N LEU A 395 5.60 -22.64 -66.50
CA LEU A 395 4.78 -23.17 -65.42
C LEU A 395 5.62 -23.76 -64.28
N ARG A 396 6.69 -24.49 -64.61
CA ARG A 396 7.62 -25.04 -63.61
C ARG A 396 8.33 -23.91 -62.86
N GLN A 397 8.87 -22.93 -63.60
CA GLN A 397 9.54 -21.77 -63.00
C GLN A 397 8.60 -20.98 -62.09
N ALA A 398 7.35 -20.77 -62.51
CA ALA A 398 6.34 -20.11 -61.68
C ALA A 398 6.12 -20.86 -60.36
N ARG A 399 5.96 -22.19 -60.39
CA ARG A 399 5.81 -23.03 -59.18
C ARG A 399 7.03 -22.97 -58.28
N ASP A 400 8.23 -23.11 -58.84
CA ASP A 400 9.48 -23.12 -58.10
C ASP A 400 9.75 -21.76 -57.43
N VAL A 401 9.38 -20.66 -58.08
CA VAL A 401 9.54 -19.30 -57.55
C VAL A 401 8.48 -18.99 -56.49
N LEU A 402 7.22 -19.40 -56.70
CA LEU A 402 6.16 -19.30 -55.69
C LEU A 402 6.46 -20.14 -54.45
N ALA A 403 6.99 -21.36 -54.61
CA ALA A 403 7.39 -22.24 -53.51
C ALA A 403 8.53 -21.63 -52.67
N ARG A 404 9.38 -20.80 -53.28
CA ARG A 404 10.44 -20.03 -52.59
C ARG A 404 9.93 -18.75 -51.93
N GLY A 405 8.66 -18.39 -52.11
CA GLY A 405 8.02 -17.25 -51.46
C GLY A 405 8.16 -15.91 -52.19
N ASP A 406 8.79 -15.88 -53.37
CA ASP A 406 8.86 -14.68 -54.23
C ASP A 406 7.60 -14.61 -55.11
N TYR A 407 6.59 -13.91 -54.60
CA TYR A 407 5.28 -13.81 -55.22
C TYR A 407 5.25 -12.87 -56.43
N VAL A 408 6.14 -11.87 -56.50
CA VAL A 408 6.17 -10.91 -57.62
C VAL A 408 6.75 -11.57 -58.86
N ALA A 409 7.90 -12.23 -58.73
CA ALA A 409 8.48 -13.00 -59.82
C ALA A 409 7.59 -14.21 -60.16
N GLY A 410 7.05 -14.89 -59.16
CA GLY A 410 6.13 -16.03 -59.34
C GLY A 410 4.88 -15.67 -60.14
N PHE A 411 4.24 -14.54 -59.83
CA PHE A 411 3.08 -14.02 -60.58
C PHE A 411 3.46 -13.67 -62.03
N THR A 412 4.63 -13.07 -62.24
CA THR A 412 5.13 -12.72 -63.59
C THR A 412 5.34 -13.98 -64.45
N PHE A 413 5.97 -15.02 -63.88
CA PHE A 413 6.13 -16.30 -64.58
C PHE A 413 4.78 -16.99 -64.84
N ALA A 414 3.84 -16.93 -63.89
CA ALA A 414 2.50 -17.49 -64.09
C ALA A 414 1.79 -16.84 -65.28
N ARG A 415 1.84 -15.50 -65.39
CA ARG A 415 1.24 -14.76 -66.51
C ARG A 415 1.93 -15.07 -67.84
N ASN A 416 3.26 -15.12 -67.86
CA ASN A 416 4.00 -15.50 -69.08
C ASN A 416 3.67 -16.94 -69.50
N ALA A 417 3.50 -17.85 -68.54
CA ALA A 417 3.09 -19.23 -68.80
C ALA A 417 1.68 -19.31 -69.39
N GLU A 418 0.75 -18.49 -68.89
CA GLU A 418 -0.60 -18.35 -69.41
C GLU A 418 -0.59 -17.85 -70.86
N GLU A 419 0.16 -16.78 -71.15
CA GLU A 419 0.28 -16.26 -72.51
C GLU A 419 0.89 -17.31 -73.45
N ALA A 420 1.92 -18.03 -73.01
CA ALA A 420 2.51 -19.13 -73.77
C ALA A 420 1.54 -20.29 -73.99
N ALA A 421 0.72 -20.64 -73.00
CA ALA A 421 -0.31 -21.66 -73.11
C ALA A 421 -1.44 -21.22 -74.07
N HIS A 422 -1.85 -19.96 -74.02
CA HIS A 422 -2.86 -19.42 -74.94
C HIS A 422 -2.38 -19.40 -76.39
N ARG A 423 -1.08 -19.19 -76.66
CA ARG A 423 -0.52 -19.32 -78.01
C ARG A 423 -0.66 -20.73 -78.60
N LEU A 424 -0.84 -21.76 -77.76
CA LEU A 424 -1.08 -23.12 -78.22
C LEU A 424 -2.53 -23.33 -78.68
N LEU A 425 -3.48 -22.49 -78.25
CA LEU A 425 -4.91 -22.68 -78.50
C LEU A 425 -5.25 -22.85 -79.99
N PRO A 426 -4.78 -22.01 -80.93
CA PRO A 426 -5.12 -22.18 -82.34
C PRO A 426 -4.68 -23.54 -82.90
N SER A 427 -3.46 -23.97 -82.56
CA SER A 427 -2.91 -25.27 -82.97
C SER A 427 -3.65 -26.43 -82.32
N ILE A 428 -4.03 -26.30 -81.04
CA ILE A 428 -4.86 -27.27 -80.32
C ILE A 428 -6.25 -27.37 -80.97
N GLU A 429 -6.86 -26.25 -81.35
CA GLU A 429 -8.17 -26.21 -82.02
C GLU A 429 -8.14 -26.79 -83.44
N ASP A 430 -7.09 -26.52 -84.21
CA ASP A 430 -6.89 -27.13 -85.53
C ASP A 430 -6.75 -28.65 -85.40
N GLU A 431 -6.03 -29.13 -84.40
CA GLU A 431 -5.85 -30.56 -84.16
C GLU A 431 -7.10 -31.22 -83.59
N ARG A 432 -7.86 -30.51 -82.73
CA ARG A 432 -9.23 -30.88 -82.30
C ARG A 432 -10.13 -31.06 -83.52
N ARG A 433 -10.11 -30.11 -84.46
CA ARG A 433 -10.89 -30.16 -85.72
C ARG A 433 -10.47 -31.34 -86.60
N ARG A 434 -9.17 -31.56 -86.81
CA ARG A 434 -8.64 -32.69 -87.60
C ARG A 434 -9.03 -34.05 -87.04
N ARG A 435 -9.08 -34.18 -85.71
CA ARG A 435 -9.46 -35.41 -85.02
C ARG A 435 -10.98 -35.56 -84.83
N GLY A 436 -11.78 -34.62 -85.32
CA GLY A 436 -13.24 -34.62 -85.16
C GLY A 436 -13.72 -34.35 -83.73
N ILE A 437 -12.84 -33.84 -82.86
CA ILE A 437 -13.14 -33.51 -81.46
C ILE A 437 -13.66 -32.07 -81.42
N LEU A 438 -14.92 -31.88 -81.77
CA LEU A 438 -15.57 -30.57 -81.67
C LEU A 438 -16.22 -30.39 -80.30
N LYS A 439 -15.96 -29.26 -79.64
CA LYS A 439 -16.63 -28.88 -78.41
C LYS A 439 -18.13 -28.75 -78.68
N PRO A 440 -19.00 -29.52 -77.99
CA PRO A 440 -20.44 -29.42 -78.22
C PRO A 440 -20.92 -28.02 -77.83
N SER A 441 -21.66 -27.36 -78.73
CA SER A 441 -22.27 -26.07 -78.44
C SER A 441 -23.60 -26.20 -77.69
N LYS A 442 -24.23 -27.39 -77.75
CA LYS A 442 -25.48 -27.74 -77.09
C LYS A 442 -25.50 -29.24 -76.78
N GLY A 443 -26.23 -29.62 -75.74
CA GLY A 443 -26.51 -31.01 -75.40
C GLY A 443 -27.52 -31.08 -74.25
N ILE A 444 -27.92 -32.30 -73.91
CA ILE A 444 -28.92 -32.56 -72.87
C ILE A 444 -28.23 -33.30 -71.72
N CYS A 445 -28.45 -32.85 -70.48
CA CYS A 445 -27.92 -33.51 -69.30
C CYS A 445 -28.52 -34.92 -69.19
N GLY A 446 -27.68 -35.95 -69.19
CA GLY A 446 -28.14 -37.34 -69.04
C GLY A 446 -28.78 -37.66 -67.68
N ALA A 447 -28.54 -36.84 -66.65
CA ALA A 447 -29.08 -37.05 -65.30
C ALA A 447 -30.42 -36.33 -65.05
N CYS A 448 -30.60 -35.11 -65.55
CA CYS A 448 -31.80 -34.30 -65.27
C CYS A 448 -32.54 -33.78 -66.51
N GLY A 449 -32.05 -34.06 -67.73
CA GLY A 449 -32.70 -33.64 -68.97
C GLY A 449 -32.57 -32.15 -69.33
N SER A 450 -31.84 -31.34 -68.53
CA SER A 450 -31.64 -29.91 -68.81
C SER A 450 -30.72 -29.68 -70.03
N ASP A 451 -31.03 -28.66 -70.84
CA ASP A 451 -30.20 -28.19 -71.96
C ASP A 451 -29.13 -27.16 -71.53
N ARG A 452 -29.16 -26.72 -70.26
CA ARG A 452 -28.23 -25.75 -69.69
C ARG A 452 -26.93 -26.42 -69.22
N LEU A 453 -26.11 -26.77 -70.20
CA LEU A 453 -24.80 -27.37 -69.99
C LEU A 453 -23.67 -26.35 -70.24
N HIS A 454 -22.67 -26.32 -69.36
CA HIS A 454 -21.42 -25.62 -69.59
C HIS A 454 -20.32 -26.62 -69.92
N TYR A 455 -19.68 -26.46 -71.07
CA TYR A 455 -18.56 -27.29 -71.51
C TYR A 455 -17.26 -26.54 -71.22
N PHE A 456 -16.38 -27.12 -70.40
CA PHE A 456 -15.06 -26.59 -70.09
C PHE A 456 -14.04 -27.09 -71.12
N ASP A 457 -12.96 -26.33 -71.32
CA ASP A 457 -11.93 -26.63 -72.32
C ASP A 457 -10.99 -27.78 -71.92
N ASP A 458 -11.11 -28.27 -70.69
CA ASP A 458 -10.42 -29.43 -70.13
C ASP A 458 -11.08 -30.78 -70.52
N GLY A 459 -12.15 -30.76 -71.31
CA GLY A 459 -12.88 -31.95 -71.74
C GLY A 459 -14.00 -32.41 -70.79
N TRP A 460 -14.25 -31.65 -69.72
CA TRP A 460 -15.37 -31.84 -68.80
C TRP A 460 -16.51 -30.86 -69.07
N GLY A 461 -17.71 -31.26 -68.68
CA GLY A 461 -18.91 -30.45 -68.75
C GLY A 461 -19.64 -30.50 -67.42
N ARG A 462 -20.40 -29.45 -67.11
CA ARG A 462 -21.24 -29.39 -65.91
C ARG A 462 -22.64 -28.94 -66.29
N CYS A 463 -23.64 -29.66 -65.79
CA CYS A 463 -25.01 -29.19 -65.86
C CYS A 463 -25.19 -28.05 -64.85
N LEU A 464 -25.73 -26.92 -65.30
CA LEU A 464 -25.93 -25.75 -64.43
C LEU A 464 -27.09 -25.95 -63.44
N ASP A 465 -28.03 -26.85 -63.74
CA ASP A 465 -29.20 -27.09 -62.90
C ASP A 465 -28.95 -28.18 -61.84
N CYS A 466 -28.53 -29.39 -62.24
CA CYS A 466 -28.27 -30.49 -61.28
C CYS A 466 -26.85 -30.51 -60.74
N ARG A 467 -25.97 -29.60 -61.21
CA ARG A 467 -24.55 -29.50 -60.87
C ARG A 467 -23.70 -30.74 -61.21
N GLY A 468 -24.28 -31.75 -61.84
CA GLY A 468 -23.59 -32.98 -62.25
C GLY A 468 -22.49 -32.68 -63.27
N THR A 469 -21.30 -33.22 -63.02
CA THR A 469 -20.15 -33.16 -63.92
C THR A 469 -20.12 -34.40 -64.81
N PHE A 470 -19.87 -34.22 -66.09
CA PHE A 470 -19.81 -35.29 -67.08
C PHE A 470 -18.66 -35.03 -68.04
N ARG A 471 -18.20 -36.08 -68.72
CA ARG A 471 -17.09 -35.97 -69.66
C ARG A 471 -17.62 -35.90 -71.08
N TRP A 472 -17.21 -34.90 -71.85
CA TRP A 472 -17.59 -34.76 -73.26
C TRP A 472 -16.44 -35.08 -74.22
N ARG A 473 -15.21 -35.21 -73.71
CA ARG A 473 -14.02 -35.66 -74.45
C ARG A 473 -13.39 -36.91 -73.85
N ALA A 474 -12.81 -37.78 -74.67
CA ALA A 474 -12.00 -38.92 -74.21
C ALA A 474 -10.74 -38.46 -73.43
N PRO A 475 -10.25 -39.25 -72.46
CA PRO A 475 -9.05 -38.93 -71.67
C PRO A 475 -7.79 -38.81 -72.53
N LEU A 476 -7.02 -37.74 -72.34
CA LEU A 476 -5.76 -37.53 -73.04
C LEU A 476 -4.58 -37.80 -72.08
N GLY A 477 -3.74 -38.78 -72.41
CA GLY A 477 -2.57 -39.16 -71.61
C GLY A 477 -2.76 -40.37 -70.69
N ILE A 478 -1.68 -40.84 -70.07
CA ILE A 478 -1.65 -42.04 -69.22
C ILE A 478 -2.26 -41.74 -67.84
N VAL A 479 -1.96 -40.56 -67.27
CA VAL A 479 -2.44 -40.16 -65.94
C VAL A 479 -3.96 -39.93 -65.93
N GLU A 480 -4.52 -39.30 -66.97
CA GLU A 480 -5.97 -39.11 -67.10
C GLU A 480 -6.73 -40.41 -67.41
N ARG A 481 -6.09 -41.36 -68.12
CA ARG A 481 -6.64 -42.71 -68.32
C ARG A 481 -6.75 -43.47 -67.01
N VAL A 482 -5.77 -43.31 -66.11
CA VAL A 482 -5.79 -43.94 -64.77
C VAL A 482 -6.83 -43.30 -63.85
N ARG A 483 -6.97 -41.97 -63.83
CA ARG A 483 -8.05 -41.31 -63.07
C ARG A 483 -9.45 -41.67 -63.58
N GLY A 484 -9.64 -41.75 -64.90
CA GLY A 484 -10.93 -42.14 -65.50
C GLY A 484 -11.37 -43.58 -65.20
N LEU A 485 -10.43 -44.49 -64.90
CA LEU A 485 -10.70 -45.86 -64.48
C LEU A 485 -11.06 -45.98 -62.98
N LEU A 486 -10.71 -44.98 -62.17
CA LEU A 486 -10.88 -45.00 -60.70
C LEU A 486 -12.17 -44.31 -60.22
N GLY A 487 -13.00 -43.78 -61.12
CA GLY A 487 -14.35 -43.29 -60.78
C GLY A 487 -14.39 -42.23 -59.67
N THR A 488 -13.47 -41.26 -59.70
CA THR A 488 -13.47 -40.08 -58.81
C THR A 488 -13.49 -38.80 -59.62
#